data_AF-A0A847C925-F1
#
_entry.id   AF-A0A847C925-F1
#
_cell.length_a   1.000
_cell.length_b   1.000
_cell.length_c   1.000
_cell.angle_alpha   90.00
_cell.angle_beta   90.00
_cell.angle_gamma   90.00
#
_symmetry.space_group_name_H-M   'P 1'
#
loop_
_entity.id
_entity.type
_entity.pdbx_description
1 polymer ?
#
loop_
_entity_poly.entity_id
_entity_poly.type
_entity_poly.pdbx_seq_one_letter_code
_entity_poly.pdbx_strand_id
1 'polypeptide(L)'
;HIVDVKDGKATVNGVEYNYKDEMKRRWYVFPFPFIVTLAYILLGVLGNLWHPYWLIFLTIPIYYSLVSAIEHKRFNHFAYPVLVALIYLWFGFTAGAWHPNWVLFLTVPLYYFIFPEHKHKEYDDYCKDGCDGCNGCGE
;
A
#
# COMPACT_ATOMS: atom_id res chain seq x y z
N HIS A 1 8.28 -14.50 -35.07
CA HIS A 1 6.96 -14.61 -34.40
C HIS A 1 6.88 -15.94 -33.69
N ILE A 2 7.25 -15.98 -32.41
CA ILE A 2 6.87 -17.06 -31.49
C ILE A 2 6.51 -16.33 -30.20
N VAL A 3 5.24 -16.44 -29.79
CA VAL A 3 4.77 -15.98 -28.49
C VAL A 3 4.62 -17.26 -27.68
N ASP A 4 5.65 -17.62 -26.92
CA ASP A 4 5.51 -18.72 -25.95
C ASP A 4 4.83 -18.13 -24.72
N VAL A 5 3.58 -18.51 -24.48
CA VAL A 5 2.79 -18.07 -23.34
C VAL A 5 2.82 -19.20 -22.31
N LYS A 6 3.78 -19.14 -21.39
CA LYS A 6 3.82 -20.01 -20.21
C LYS A 6 3.48 -19.20 -18.97
N ASP A 7 2.50 -19.69 -18.22
CA ASP A 7 2.15 -19.24 -16.87
C ASP A 7 2.01 -17.72 -16.68
N GLY A 8 1.50 -17.01 -17.70
CA GLY A 8 1.23 -15.57 -17.65
C GLY A 8 2.42 -14.66 -17.99
N LYS A 9 3.51 -15.22 -18.50
CA LYS A 9 4.63 -14.49 -19.09
C LYS A 9 4.59 -14.62 -20.62
N ALA A 10 4.80 -13.52 -21.33
CA ALA A 10 4.89 -13.50 -22.79
C ALA A 10 6.23 -12.90 -23.22
N THR A 11 7.01 -13.65 -23.99
CA THR A 11 8.27 -13.15 -24.56
C THR A 11 8.03 -12.62 -25.97
N VAL A 12 8.31 -11.34 -26.20
CA VAL A 12 8.26 -10.73 -27.53
C VAL A 12 9.63 -10.12 -27.81
N ASN A 13 10.33 -10.65 -28.84
CA ASN A 13 11.65 -10.17 -29.28
C ASN A 13 12.70 -10.10 -28.14
N GLY A 14 12.69 -11.07 -27.22
CA GLY A 14 13.62 -11.11 -26.07
C GLY A 14 13.20 -10.26 -24.86
N VAL A 15 12.08 -9.54 -24.94
CA VAL A 15 11.52 -8.79 -23.81
C VAL A 15 10.45 -9.64 -23.13
N GLU A 16 10.64 -9.96 -21.84
CA GLU A 16 9.65 -10.66 -21.03
C GLU A 16 8.57 -9.67 -20.54
N TYR A 17 7.32 -9.92 -20.94
CA TYR A 17 6.15 -9.19 -20.46
C TYR A 17 5.43 -10.04 -19.42
N ASN A 18 5.47 -9.61 -18.17
CA ASN A 18 4.71 -10.24 -17.09
C ASN A 18 3.34 -9.57 -16.97
N TYR A 19 2.30 -10.27 -17.40
CA TYR A 19 0.93 -9.75 -17.34
C TYR A 19 0.48 -9.41 -15.90
N LYS A 20 1.03 -10.11 -14.90
CA LYS A 20 0.73 -9.82 -13.50
C LYS A 20 1.22 -8.43 -13.10
N ASP A 21 2.37 -7.98 -13.59
CA ASP A 21 2.97 -6.70 -13.20
C ASP A 21 2.24 -5.51 -13.86
N GLU A 22 1.75 -5.68 -15.09
CA GLU A 22 0.87 -4.67 -15.71
C GLU A 22 -0.46 -4.55 -14.98
N MET A 23 -1.06 -5.69 -14.61
CA MET A 23 -2.31 -5.69 -13.85
C MET A 23 -2.11 -5.01 -12.49
N LYS A 24 -0.97 -5.25 -11.81
CA LYS A 24 -0.59 -4.52 -10.58
C LYS A 24 -0.49 -3.01 -10.82
N ARG A 25 0.24 -2.57 -11.85
CA ARG A 25 0.33 -1.14 -12.22
C ARG A 25 -1.05 -0.52 -12.36
N ARG A 26 -1.99 -1.24 -12.99
CA ARG A 26 -3.36 -0.76 -13.20
C ARG A 26 -4.14 -0.55 -11.90
N TRP A 27 -3.91 -1.39 -10.89
CA TRP A 27 -4.48 -1.22 -9.56
C TRP A 27 -3.85 -0.04 -8.79
N TYR A 28 -2.54 0.21 -8.96
CA TYR A 28 -1.89 1.41 -8.40
C TYR A 28 -2.32 2.71 -9.09
N VAL A 29 -2.63 2.66 -10.38
CA VAL A 29 -3.13 3.79 -11.20
C VAL A 29 -4.64 4.02 -11.02
N PHE A 30 -5.34 3.13 -10.30
CA PHE A 30 -6.76 3.33 -10.02
C PHE A 30 -6.95 4.64 -9.23
N PRO A 31 -7.84 5.55 -9.66
CA PRO A 31 -7.96 6.91 -9.12
C PRO A 31 -8.70 6.91 -7.78
N PHE A 32 -8.24 6.12 -6.82
CA PHE A 32 -8.75 6.08 -5.46
C PHE A 32 -8.78 7.46 -4.78
N PRO A 33 -7.76 8.34 -4.93
CA PRO A 33 -7.81 9.70 -4.39
C PRO A 33 -8.97 10.52 -4.96
N PHE A 34 -9.34 10.30 -6.23
CA PHE A 34 -10.46 10.99 -6.86
C PHE A 34 -11.80 10.55 -6.25
N ILE A 35 -11.97 9.25 -6.02
CA ILE A 35 -13.16 8.70 -5.34
C ILE A 35 -13.27 9.25 -3.92
N VAL A 36 -12.18 9.25 -3.17
CA VAL A 36 -12.13 9.81 -1.80
C VAL A 36 -12.46 11.30 -1.80
N THR A 37 -11.93 12.05 -2.77
CA THR A 37 -12.22 13.49 -2.93
C THR A 37 -13.70 13.72 -3.24
N LEU A 38 -14.29 12.94 -4.16
CA LEU A 38 -15.72 13.04 -4.48
C LEU A 38 -16.58 12.72 -3.26
N ALA A 39 -16.24 11.68 -2.50
CA ALA A 39 -16.92 11.33 -1.27
C ALA A 39 -16.83 12.44 -0.22
N TYR A 40 -15.65 13.05 -0.05
CA TYR A 40 -15.46 14.20 0.84
C TYR A 40 -16.35 15.39 0.47
N ILE A 41 -16.41 15.76 -0.82
CA ILE A 41 -17.24 16.86 -1.31
C ILE A 41 -18.73 16.55 -1.08
N LEU A 42 -19.18 15.32 -1.37
CA LEU A 42 -20.56 14.92 -1.14
C LEU A 42 -20.95 15.01 0.35
N LEU A 43 -20.07 14.54 1.25
CA LEU A 43 -20.29 14.62 2.70
C LEU A 43 -20.30 16.07 3.21
N GLY A 44 -19.41 16.92 2.69
CA GLY A 44 -19.36 18.34 3.02
C GLY A 44 -20.62 19.09 2.57
N VAL A 45 -21.09 18.84 1.35
CA VAL A 45 -22.28 19.51 0.81
C VAL A 45 -23.59 19.00 1.43
N LEU A 46 -23.73 17.69 1.63
CA LEU A 46 -24.98 17.09 2.11
C LEU A 46 -25.18 17.24 3.63
N GLY A 47 -24.10 17.21 4.41
CA GLY A 47 -24.21 17.21 5.87
C GLY A 47 -23.43 18.31 6.57
N ASN A 48 -22.83 19.26 5.85
CA ASN A 48 -22.01 20.34 6.40
C ASN A 48 -20.84 19.82 7.27
N LEU A 49 -20.44 18.57 7.07
CA LEU A 49 -19.47 17.83 7.89
C LEU A 49 -18.02 18.11 7.44
N TRP A 50 -17.71 19.36 7.11
CA TRP A 50 -16.38 19.79 6.67
C TRP A 50 -15.30 19.52 7.72
N HIS A 51 -15.69 19.53 8.99
CA HIS A 51 -14.89 19.09 10.13
C HIS A 51 -15.76 18.13 10.95
N PRO A 52 -15.32 16.88 11.25
CA PRO A 52 -13.97 16.31 11.19
C PRO A 52 -13.67 15.37 10.00
N TYR A 53 -14.50 15.33 8.95
CA TYR A 53 -14.45 14.23 7.97
C TYR A 53 -13.27 14.24 6.99
N TRP A 54 -12.36 15.21 7.08
CA TRP A 54 -11.08 15.18 6.37
C TRP A 54 -10.24 13.92 6.71
N LEU A 55 -10.57 13.23 7.80
CA LEU A 55 -10.01 11.92 8.15
C LEU A 55 -10.16 10.88 7.02
N ILE A 56 -11.14 11.02 6.12
CA ILE A 56 -11.28 10.12 4.96
C ILE A 56 -10.04 10.16 4.05
N PHE A 57 -9.28 11.24 4.01
CA PHE A 57 -8.02 11.30 3.25
C PHE A 57 -6.95 10.37 3.83
N LEU A 58 -6.97 10.09 5.13
CA LEU A 58 -6.06 9.11 5.75
C LEU A 58 -6.35 7.67 5.30
N THR A 59 -7.52 7.41 4.70
CA THR A 59 -7.82 6.10 4.11
C THR A 59 -7.04 5.83 2.83
N ILE A 60 -6.53 6.87 2.16
CA ILE A 60 -5.70 6.74 0.95
C ILE A 60 -4.42 5.94 1.22
N PRO A 61 -3.53 6.37 2.12
CA PRO A 61 -2.33 5.58 2.45
C PRO A 61 -2.68 4.21 3.04
N ILE A 62 -3.75 4.10 3.84
CA ILE A 62 -4.20 2.81 4.40
C ILE A 62 -4.61 1.84 3.28
N TYR A 63 -5.34 2.31 2.27
CA TYR A 63 -5.80 1.50 1.15
C TYR A 63 -4.63 0.93 0.37
N TYR A 64 -3.68 1.78 -0.05
CA TYR A 64 -2.50 1.32 -0.80
C TYR A 64 -1.63 0.36 0.01
N SER A 65 -1.42 0.64 1.30
CA SER A 65 -0.68 -0.26 2.18
C SER A 65 -1.42 -1.58 2.44
N LEU A 66 -2.75 -1.58 2.53
CA LEU A 66 -3.55 -2.79 2.71
C LEU A 66 -3.49 -3.68 1.48
N VAL A 67 -3.66 -3.10 0.29
CA VAL A 67 -3.55 -3.82 -0.99
C VAL A 67 -2.17 -4.45 -1.12
N SER A 68 -1.11 -3.69 -0.84
CA SER A 68 0.26 -4.20 -0.87
C SER A 68 0.51 -5.31 0.16
N ALA A 69 -0.05 -5.20 1.36
CA ALA A 69 0.07 -6.19 2.43
C ALA A 69 -0.65 -7.52 2.11
N ILE A 70 -1.87 -7.46 1.55
CA ILE A 70 -2.62 -8.64 1.12
C ILE A 70 -1.87 -9.36 0.00
N GLU A 71 -1.33 -8.60 -0.94
CA GLU A 71 -0.63 -9.13 -2.11
C GLU A 71 0.67 -9.84 -1.73
N HIS A 72 1.49 -9.21 -0.90
CA HIS A 72 2.80 -9.76 -0.52
C HIS A 72 2.71 -10.72 0.68
N LYS A 73 1.53 -10.87 1.30
CA LYS A 73 1.33 -11.50 2.63
C LYS A 73 2.30 -11.00 3.70
N ARG A 74 2.91 -9.83 3.48
CA ARG A 74 3.86 -9.17 4.39
C ARG A 74 3.12 -8.05 5.08
N PHE A 75 2.49 -8.37 6.20
CA PHE A 75 1.82 -7.39 7.06
C PHE A 75 2.77 -6.34 7.64
N ASN A 76 4.09 -6.57 7.54
CA ASN A 76 5.09 -5.77 8.22
C ASN A 76 5.26 -4.34 7.72
N HIS A 77 4.80 -4.05 6.50
CA HIS A 77 4.87 -2.72 5.90
C HIS A 77 3.50 -2.03 5.84
N PHE A 78 2.54 -2.50 6.64
CA PHE A 78 1.23 -1.88 6.73
C PHE A 78 1.35 -0.46 7.32
N ALA A 79 0.54 0.49 6.82
CA ALA A 79 0.44 1.86 7.34
C ALA A 79 -0.26 1.90 8.71
N TYR A 80 0.24 1.10 9.65
CA TYR A 80 -0.27 0.94 11.00
C TYR A 80 -0.32 2.27 11.77
N PRO A 81 0.71 3.15 11.71
CA PRO A 81 0.64 4.47 12.36
C PRO A 81 -0.52 5.33 11.83
N VAL A 82 -0.82 5.24 10.53
CA VAL A 82 -1.90 6.01 9.90
C VAL A 82 -3.26 5.46 10.31
N LEU A 83 -3.40 4.15 10.42
CA LEU A 83 -4.61 3.51 10.95
C LEU A 83 -4.84 3.88 12.42
N VAL A 84 -3.78 3.86 13.25
CA VAL A 84 -3.86 4.29 14.65
C VAL A 84 -4.26 5.76 14.75
N ALA A 85 -3.70 6.64 13.93
CA ALA A 85 -4.07 8.05 13.87
C ALA A 85 -5.54 8.24 13.46
N LEU A 86 -6.03 7.49 12.46
CA LEU A 86 -7.43 7.52 12.02
C LEU A 86 -8.37 7.18 13.18
N ILE A 87 -8.10 6.09 13.90
CA ILE A 87 -8.90 5.64 15.05
C ILE A 87 -8.84 6.68 16.18
N TYR A 88 -7.62 7.14 16.52
CA TYR A 88 -7.41 8.14 17.56
C TYR A 88 -8.23 9.41 17.30
N LEU A 89 -8.17 9.94 16.07
CA LEU A 89 -8.87 11.15 15.68
C LEU A 89 -10.39 10.93 15.65
N TRP A 90 -10.86 9.79 15.14
CA TRP A 90 -12.29 9.49 15.09
C TRP A 90 -12.92 9.46 16.48
N PHE A 91 -12.29 8.79 17.45
CA PHE A 91 -12.73 8.80 18.84
C PHE A 91 -12.50 10.14 19.56
N GLY A 92 -11.43 10.86 19.22
CA GLY A 92 -11.17 12.21 19.75
C GLY A 92 -12.28 13.20 19.40
N PHE A 93 -12.77 13.18 18.16
CA PHE A 93 -13.85 14.06 17.71
C PHE A 93 -15.24 13.63 18.18
N THR A 94 -15.52 12.33 18.28
CA THR A 94 -16.85 11.83 18.66
C THR A 94 -17.08 11.77 20.17
N ALA A 95 -16.07 11.36 20.93
CA ALA A 95 -16.18 11.13 22.37
C ALA A 95 -15.41 12.16 23.21
N GLY A 96 -14.68 13.10 22.59
CA GLY A 96 -13.80 14.04 23.30
C GLY A 96 -12.65 13.34 24.04
N ALA A 97 -12.43 12.06 23.78
CA ALA A 97 -11.52 11.20 24.51
C ALA A 97 -10.07 11.35 24.01
N TRP A 98 -9.55 12.57 24.05
CA TRP A 98 -8.18 12.89 23.63
C TRP A 98 -7.12 12.34 24.59
N HIS A 99 -7.44 12.32 25.89
CA HIS A 99 -6.55 11.95 26.99
C HIS A 99 -6.53 10.46 27.37
N PRO A 100 -7.55 9.64 27.09
CA PRO A 100 -7.44 8.18 27.25
C PRO A 100 -6.79 7.50 26.02
N ASN A 101 -7.02 8.05 24.83
CA ASN A 101 -6.69 7.35 23.59
C ASN A 101 -5.23 7.48 23.14
N TRP A 102 -4.40 8.30 23.79
CA TRP A 102 -2.97 8.37 23.44
C TRP A 102 -2.27 7.02 23.62
N VAL A 103 -2.81 6.13 24.46
CA VAL A 103 -2.33 4.76 24.66
C VAL A 103 -2.31 3.97 23.34
N LEU A 104 -3.18 4.31 22.37
CA LEU A 104 -3.15 3.71 21.04
C LEU A 104 -1.83 3.97 20.31
N PHE A 105 -1.15 5.09 20.54
CA PHE A 105 0.16 5.32 19.94
C PHE A 105 1.23 4.38 20.49
N LEU A 106 1.06 3.81 21.69
CA LEU A 106 1.97 2.79 22.22
C LEU A 106 1.82 1.45 21.51
N THR A 107 0.72 1.19 20.81
CA THR A 107 0.58 -0.04 20.02
C THR A 107 1.48 -0.01 18.79
N VAL A 108 1.87 1.17 18.30
CA VAL A 108 2.77 1.33 17.15
C VAL A 108 4.15 0.72 17.42
N PRO A 109 4.93 1.14 18.43
CA PRO A 109 6.22 0.53 18.73
C PRO A 109 6.06 -0.95 19.13
N LEU A 110 4.99 -1.31 19.86
CA LEU A 110 4.72 -2.69 20.24
C LEU A 110 4.47 -3.61 19.03
N TYR A 111 3.76 -3.11 18.01
CA TYR A 111 3.50 -3.82 16.77
C TYR A 111 4.81 -4.14 16.02
N TYR A 112 5.65 -3.14 15.79
CA TYR A 112 6.93 -3.34 15.09
C TYR A 112 7.97 -4.09 15.93
N PHE A 113 7.84 -4.08 17.26
CA PHE A 113 8.66 -4.91 18.13
C PHE A 113 8.34 -6.41 17.98
N ILE A 114 7.05 -6.76 17.89
CA ILE A 114 6.60 -8.16 17.73
C ILE A 114 6.85 -8.67 16.31
N PHE A 115 6.72 -7.80 15.31
CA PHE A 115 6.96 -8.11 13.91
C PHE A 115 8.19 -7.34 13.39
N PRO A 116 9.42 -7.75 13.75
CA PRO A 116 10.61 -7.09 13.21
C PRO A 116 10.76 -7.38 11.71
N GLU A 117 11.06 -6.36 10.92
CA GLU A 117 11.25 -6.50 9.46
C GLU A 117 12.63 -7.05 9.14
N HIS A 118 12.71 -8.34 8.78
CA HIS A 118 13.93 -8.96 8.28
C HIS A 118 14.15 -8.58 6.81
N LYS A 119 14.82 -7.45 6.57
CA LYS A 119 15.08 -6.87 5.23
C LYS A 119 16.05 -7.67 4.33
N HIS A 120 16.54 -8.83 4.74
CA HIS A 120 17.64 -9.50 4.03
C HIS A 120 17.32 -10.03 2.62
N LYS A 121 16.07 -10.43 2.34
CA LYS A 121 15.77 -11.15 1.08
C LYS A 121 15.58 -10.26 -0.15
N GLU A 122 15.29 -8.97 0.03
CA GLU A 122 15.04 -8.08 -1.11
C GLU A 122 16.36 -7.59 -1.73
N TYR A 123 17.38 -7.31 -0.90
CA TYR A 123 18.70 -6.91 -1.37
C TYR A 123 19.39 -8.01 -2.21
N ASP A 124 19.22 -9.27 -1.81
CA ASP A 124 19.77 -10.43 -2.52
C ASP A 124 19.13 -10.63 -3.91
N ASP A 125 17.85 -10.30 -4.09
CA ASP A 125 17.16 -10.38 -5.38
C ASP A 125 17.60 -9.26 -6.34
N TYR A 126 17.77 -8.02 -5.85
CA TYR A 126 18.33 -6.94 -6.68
C TYR A 126 19.76 -7.23 -7.13
N CYS A 127 20.58 -7.84 -6.28
CA CYS A 127 21.92 -8.29 -6.66
C CYS A 127 21.89 -9.42 -7.69
N LYS A 128 20.89 -10.32 -7.63
CA LYS A 128 20.72 -11.39 -8.63
C LYS A 128 20.25 -10.86 -9.98
N ASP A 129 19.23 -10.01 -10.01
CA ASP A 129 18.71 -9.43 -11.25
C ASP A 129 19.77 -8.59 -11.99
N GLY A 130 20.67 -7.93 -11.23
CA GLY A 130 21.81 -7.20 -11.79
C GLY A 130 22.91 -8.09 -12.38
N CYS A 131 23.10 -9.31 -11.89
CA CYS A 131 24.08 -10.27 -12.41
C CYS A 131 23.53 -11.06 -13.61
N ASP A 132 22.25 -11.45 -13.57
CA ASP A 132 21.61 -12.22 -14.64
C ASP A 132 21.37 -11.38 -15.91
N GLY A 133 21.20 -10.06 -15.77
CA GLY A 133 21.13 -9.11 -16.89
C GLY A 133 22.44 -8.95 -17.68
N CYS A 134 23.59 -9.39 -17.15
CA CYS A 134 24.88 -9.30 -17.84
C CYS A 134 25.24 -10.55 -18.66
N ASN A 135 24.59 -11.70 -18.43
CA ASN A 135 24.90 -12.95 -19.12
C ASN A 135 24.23 -13.09 -20.50
N GLY A 136 23.50 -12.06 -20.96
CA GLY A 136 22.86 -12.02 -22.29
C GLY A 136 23.58 -11.13 -23.32
N CYS A 137 24.70 -10.49 -22.96
CA CYS A 137 25.52 -9.68 -23.86
C CYS A 137 26.87 -10.36 -24.12
N GLY A 138 26.85 -11.51 -24.78
CA GLY A 138 28.06 -12.15 -25.27
C GLY A 138 28.01 -13.66 -25.20
N GLU A 139 27.35 -14.26 -26.18
CA GLU A 139 27.82 -15.44 -26.94
C GLU A 139 26.93 -15.63 -28.18
#